data_AF-A0A2M8VXT2-F1
#
_entry.id   AF-A0A2M8VXT2-F1
#
_cell.length_a   1.000
_cell.length_b   1.000
_cell.length_c   1.000
_cell.angle_alpha   90.00
_cell.angle_beta   90.00
_cell.angle_gamma   90.00
#
_symmetry.space_group_name_H-M   'P 1'
#
loop_
_entity.id
_entity.type
_entity.pdbx_description
1 polymer ?
#
loop_
_entity_poly.entity_id
_entity_poly.type
_entity_poly.pdbx_seq_one_letter_code
_entity_poly.pdbx_strand_id
1 'polypeptide(L)'
;MDYLFITFIIGKILTMSSYQDLLAQREQLDKQIKEAIAHEKADGIAKAKLIIDQYKLTASDLFSRKSGSRDPGGKVAPKYRNPNTGDTWTGRGKAPKWIEGRDRSSFLI
;
A
#
# COMPACT_ATOMS: atom_id res chain seq x y z
N MET A 1 56.60 -39.37 -15.46
CA MET A 1 55.25 -38.79 -15.54
C MET A 1 54.66 -38.90 -14.16
N ASP A 2 54.88 -37.89 -13.33
CA ASP A 2 54.70 -38.01 -11.90
C ASP A 2 53.22 -38.00 -11.51
N TYR A 3 52.78 -39.06 -10.81
CA TYR A 3 51.43 -39.18 -10.26
C TYR A 3 51.04 -37.99 -9.37
N LEU A 4 52.03 -37.33 -8.77
CA LEU A 4 51.90 -36.08 -8.01
C LEU A 4 51.45 -34.89 -8.86
N PHE A 5 51.86 -34.82 -10.13
CA PHE A 5 51.44 -33.74 -11.04
C PHE A 5 50.00 -33.95 -11.51
N ILE A 6 49.63 -35.20 -11.76
CA ILE A 6 48.27 -35.57 -12.17
C ILE A 6 47.28 -35.36 -11.01
N THR A 7 47.61 -35.75 -9.78
CA THR A 7 46.75 -35.49 -8.60
C THR A 7 46.66 -34.00 -8.26
N PHE A 8 47.72 -33.20 -8.45
CA PHE A 8 47.67 -31.75 -8.28
C PHE A 8 46.74 -31.06 -9.29
N ILE A 9 46.79 -31.47 -10.55
CA ILE A 9 45.89 -30.96 -11.60
C ILE A 9 44.45 -31.41 -11.35
N ILE A 10 44.22 -32.67 -10.96
CA ILE A 10 42.89 -33.18 -10.61
C ILE A 10 42.33 -32.48 -9.37
N GLY A 11 43.13 -32.24 -8.32
CA GLY A 11 42.70 -31.50 -7.12
C GLY A 11 42.33 -30.04 -7.44
N LYS A 12 43.03 -29.40 -8.38
CA LYS A 12 42.78 -28.04 -8.84
C LYS A 12 41.56 -27.93 -9.77
N ILE A 13 41.22 -29.00 -10.48
CA ILE A 13 39.97 -29.16 -11.24
C ILE A 13 38.80 -29.50 -10.30
N LEU A 14 39.01 -30.27 -9.23
CA LEU A 14 37.98 -30.59 -8.23
C LEU A 14 37.55 -29.38 -7.39
N THR A 15 38.41 -28.38 -7.22
CA THR A 15 38.01 -27.08 -6.66
C THR A 15 37.21 -26.23 -7.65
N MET A 16 37.17 -26.60 -8.94
CA MET A 16 36.45 -25.94 -10.03
C MET A 16 35.00 -26.40 -10.24
N SER A 17 34.43 -27.23 -9.36
CA SER A 17 33.05 -26.99 -8.88
C SER A 17 33.03 -25.72 -8.00
N SER A 18 33.65 -24.69 -8.56
CA SER A 18 34.14 -23.46 -7.97
C SER A 18 32.97 -22.53 -7.83
N TYR A 19 33.17 -21.50 -7.03
CA TYR A 19 32.30 -20.34 -6.94
C TYR A 19 31.56 -19.95 -8.24
N GLN A 20 32.19 -20.10 -9.41
CA GLN A 20 31.56 -19.86 -10.72
C GLN A 20 30.38 -20.81 -11.04
N ASP A 21 30.48 -22.10 -10.72
CA ASP A 21 29.39 -23.06 -10.92
C ASP A 21 28.22 -22.79 -9.96
N LEU A 22 28.53 -22.37 -8.72
CA LEU A 22 27.51 -21.94 -7.76
C LEU A 22 26.76 -20.69 -8.24
N LEU A 23 27.47 -19.75 -8.89
CA LEU A 23 26.85 -18.58 -9.51
C LEU A 23 25.96 -18.98 -10.71
N ALA A 24 26.43 -19.88 -11.57
CA ALA A 24 25.64 -20.37 -12.71
C ALA A 24 24.37 -21.10 -12.25
N GLN A 25 24.47 -21.94 -11.21
CA GLN A 25 23.31 -22.59 -10.59
C GLN A 25 22.33 -21.58 -9.99
N ARG A 26 22.84 -20.54 -9.33
CA ARG A 26 22.00 -19.47 -8.80
C ARG A 26 21.24 -18.74 -9.89
N GLU A 27 21.91 -18.39 -11.00
CA GLU A 27 21.24 -17.73 -12.12
C GLU A 27 20.15 -18.61 -12.74
N GLN A 28 20.42 -19.92 -12.86
CA GLN A 28 19.45 -20.88 -13.36
C GLN A 28 18.24 -21.00 -12.42
N LEU A 29 18.47 -21.08 -11.11
CA LEU A 29 17.41 -21.06 -10.10
C LEU A 29 16.63 -19.75 -10.14
N ASP A 30 17.29 -18.61 -10.26
CA ASP A 30 16.65 -17.29 -10.38
C ASP A 30 15.75 -17.22 -11.62
N LYS A 31 16.15 -17.83 -12.75
CA LYS A 31 15.31 -17.96 -13.95
C LYS A 31 14.09 -18.83 -13.70
N GLN A 32 14.28 -20.02 -13.13
CA GLN A 32 13.17 -20.94 -12.80
C GLN A 32 12.18 -20.31 -11.82
N ILE A 33 12.66 -19.58 -10.81
CA ILE A 33 11.82 -18.85 -9.85
C ILE A 33 10.99 -17.78 -10.57
N LYS A 34 11.60 -17.01 -11.49
CA LYS A 34 10.87 -15.99 -12.26
C LYS A 34 9.80 -16.62 -13.15
N GLU A 35 10.10 -17.72 -13.80
CA GLU A 35 9.15 -18.46 -14.63
C GLU A 35 7.99 -19.03 -13.79
N ALA A 36 8.29 -19.65 -12.65
CA ALA A 36 7.29 -20.14 -11.71
C ALA A 36 6.38 -19.02 -11.20
N ILE A 37 6.97 -17.89 -10.78
CA ILE A 37 6.19 -16.71 -10.34
C ILE A 37 5.33 -16.16 -11.48
N ALA A 38 5.83 -16.13 -12.72
CA ALA A 38 5.05 -15.67 -13.85
C ALA A 38 3.83 -16.57 -14.11
N HIS A 39 4.01 -17.90 -14.00
CA HIS A 39 2.93 -18.87 -14.12
C HIS A 39 1.91 -18.71 -12.99
N GLU A 40 2.35 -18.67 -11.73
CA GLU A 40 1.47 -18.50 -10.57
C GLU A 40 0.69 -17.17 -10.63
N LYS A 41 1.35 -16.09 -11.08
CA LYS A 41 0.68 -14.81 -11.31
C LYS A 41 -0.37 -14.91 -12.41
N ALA A 42 -0.08 -15.60 -13.51
CA ALA A 42 -1.04 -15.78 -14.60
C ALA A 42 -2.28 -16.56 -14.12
N ASP A 43 -2.08 -17.64 -13.35
CA ASP A 43 -3.16 -18.42 -12.74
C ASP A 43 -3.99 -17.59 -11.76
N GLY A 44 -3.33 -16.80 -10.92
CA GLY A 44 -3.98 -15.88 -9.98
C GLY A 44 -4.83 -14.82 -10.71
N ILE A 45 -4.29 -14.24 -11.78
CA ILE A 45 -5.00 -13.26 -12.62
C ILE A 45 -6.20 -13.92 -13.32
N ALA A 46 -6.06 -15.15 -13.83
CA ALA A 46 -7.16 -15.86 -14.46
C ALA A 46 -8.31 -16.11 -13.47
N LYS A 47 -8.00 -16.58 -12.26
CA LYS A 47 -8.99 -16.76 -11.19
C LYS A 47 -9.65 -15.44 -10.79
N ALA A 48 -8.87 -14.38 -10.62
CA ALA A 48 -9.40 -13.06 -10.30
C ALA A 48 -10.36 -12.56 -11.40
N LYS A 49 -10.00 -12.73 -12.69
CA LYS A 49 -10.87 -12.37 -13.82
C LYS A 49 -12.20 -13.13 -13.81
N LEU A 50 -12.19 -14.42 -13.49
CA LEU A 50 -13.43 -15.22 -13.37
C LEU A 50 -14.34 -14.66 -12.28
N ILE A 51 -13.78 -14.37 -11.11
CA ILE A 51 -14.54 -13.81 -9.97
C ILE A 51 -15.08 -12.42 -10.34
N ILE A 52 -14.27 -11.58 -10.99
CA ILE A 52 -14.69 -10.25 -11.45
C ILE A 52 -15.87 -10.35 -12.40
N ASP A 53 -15.84 -11.27 -13.37
CA ASP A 53 -16.94 -11.41 -14.32
C ASP A 53 -18.20 -12.02 -13.68
N GLN A 54 -18.04 -13.03 -12.81
CA GLN A 54 -19.15 -13.70 -12.11
C GLN A 54 -19.97 -12.72 -11.26
N TYR A 55 -19.31 -11.81 -10.56
CA TYR A 55 -19.96 -10.86 -9.65
C TYR A 55 -20.06 -9.44 -10.22
N LYS A 56 -19.66 -9.24 -11.48
CA LYS A 56 -19.58 -7.92 -12.15
C LYS A 56 -18.86 -6.88 -11.28
N LEU A 57 -17.77 -7.31 -10.65
CA LEU A 57 -16.99 -6.48 -9.73
C LEU A 57 -16.32 -5.35 -10.51
N THR A 58 -16.30 -4.16 -9.92
CA THR A 58 -15.60 -3.01 -10.50
C THR A 58 -14.30 -2.76 -9.76
N ALA A 59 -13.37 -2.03 -10.38
CA ALA A 59 -12.11 -1.67 -9.74
C ALA A 59 -12.33 -0.97 -8.37
N SER A 60 -13.42 -0.23 -8.23
CA SER A 60 -13.80 0.43 -6.97
C SER A 60 -14.12 -0.54 -5.84
N ASP A 61 -14.64 -1.74 -6.15
CA ASP A 61 -14.98 -2.76 -5.15
C ASP A 61 -13.72 -3.54 -4.71
N LEU A 62 -12.89 -3.91 -5.68
CA LEU A 62 -11.63 -4.65 -5.46
C LEU A 62 -10.56 -3.81 -4.77
N PHE A 63 -10.46 -2.54 -5.13
CA PHE A 63 -9.50 -1.59 -4.59
C PHE A 63 -10.17 -0.57 -3.67
N SER A 64 -11.34 -0.90 -3.10
CA SER A 64 -11.92 -0.10 -2.03
C SER A 64 -10.91 -0.09 -0.89
N ARG A 65 -10.09 0.97 -0.88
CA ARG A 65 -9.28 1.30 0.28
C ARG A 65 -10.33 1.44 1.36
N LYS A 66 -10.31 0.57 2.37
CA LYS A 66 -11.03 0.78 3.63
C LYS A 66 -10.45 2.02 4.32
N SER A 67 -10.54 3.16 3.64
CA SER A 67 -10.63 4.45 4.23
C SER A 67 -11.94 4.36 4.96
N GLY A 68 -11.88 4.00 6.25
CA GLY A 68 -13.00 4.24 7.13
C GLY A 68 -13.46 5.65 6.80
N SER A 69 -14.72 5.77 6.37
CA SER A 69 -15.40 7.02 6.12
C SER A 69 -15.28 7.89 7.37
N ARG A 70 -14.14 8.55 7.55
CA ARG A 70 -14.07 9.81 8.25
C ARG A 70 -14.59 10.78 7.22
N ASP A 71 -15.92 10.91 7.24
CA ASP A 71 -16.60 12.11 6.78
C ASP A 71 -15.72 13.31 7.20
N PRO A 72 -15.08 14.02 6.26
CA PRO A 72 -14.20 15.12 6.59
C PRO A 72 -15.06 16.29 7.05
N GLY A 73 -15.47 16.24 8.32
CA GLY A 73 -16.28 17.26 8.94
C GLY A 73 -17.73 17.19 8.50
N GLY A 74 -18.52 16.35 9.18
CA GLY A 74 -19.93 16.64 9.37
C GLY A 74 -20.03 18.10 9.84
N LYS A 75 -20.54 18.98 8.97
CA LYS A 75 -20.75 20.39 9.26
C LYS A 75 -21.56 20.45 10.55
N VAL A 76 -20.90 20.72 11.67
CA VAL A 76 -21.60 20.95 12.93
C VAL A 76 -22.49 22.15 12.69
N ALA A 77 -23.80 21.98 12.86
CA ALA A 77 -24.76 23.05 12.65
C ALA A 77 -24.31 24.29 13.43
N PRO A 78 -24.31 25.49 12.83
CA PRO A 78 -23.95 26.69 13.55
C PRO A 78 -24.92 26.89 14.72
N LYS A 79 -24.37 27.07 15.92
CA LYS A 79 -25.14 27.23 17.16
C LYS A 79 -25.45 28.70 17.45
N TYR A 80 -24.61 29.60 16.97
CA TYR A 80 -24.74 31.03 17.20
C TYR A 80 -24.74 31.83 15.89
N ARG A 81 -25.51 32.91 15.81
CA ARG A 81 -25.57 33.86 14.69
C ARG A 81 -25.50 35.30 15.18
N ASN A 82 -24.72 36.11 14.46
CA ASN A 82 -24.65 37.54 14.68
C ASN A 82 -25.87 38.24 14.01
N PRO A 83 -26.72 38.97 14.75
CA PRO A 83 -27.86 39.68 14.18
C PRO A 83 -27.45 40.87 13.28
N ASN A 84 -26.24 41.41 13.46
CA ASN A 84 -25.80 42.60 12.72
C ASN A 84 -25.09 42.26 11.40
N THR A 85 -24.31 41.16 11.36
CA THR A 85 -23.51 40.79 10.18
C THR A 85 -23.93 39.47 9.55
N GLY A 86 -24.77 38.68 10.22
CA GLY A 86 -25.18 37.36 9.75
C GLY A 86 -24.13 36.25 9.94
N ASP A 87 -22.96 36.55 10.50
CA ASP A 87 -21.90 35.57 10.75
C ASP A 87 -22.38 34.47 11.69
N THR A 88 -22.00 33.22 11.41
CA THR A 88 -22.41 32.08 12.23
C THR A 88 -21.23 31.35 12.85
N TRP A 89 -21.39 30.85 14.08
CA TRP A 89 -20.35 30.13 14.80
C TRP A 89 -20.90 28.84 15.41
N THR A 90 -20.15 27.74 15.27
CA THR A 90 -20.55 26.40 15.73
C THR A 90 -20.37 26.18 17.23
N GLY A 91 -19.81 27.16 17.94
CA GLY A 91 -19.47 27.04 19.37
C GLY A 91 -18.20 26.21 19.64
N ARG A 92 -17.52 25.73 18.59
CA ARG A 92 -16.24 25.02 18.68
C ARG A 92 -15.09 25.95 18.27
N GLY A 93 -13.97 25.88 18.99
CA GLY A 93 -12.77 26.66 18.70
C GLY A 93 -12.76 28.08 19.27
N LYS A 94 -11.95 28.97 18.69
CA LYS A 94 -11.84 30.36 19.12
C LYS A 94 -13.13 31.12 18.82
N ALA A 95 -13.68 31.80 19.83
CA ALA A 95 -14.86 32.64 19.67
C ALA A 95 -14.56 33.84 18.75
N PRO A 96 -15.45 34.18 17.81
CA PRO A 96 -15.35 35.42 17.04
C PRO A 96 -15.48 36.67 17.92
N LYS A 97 -14.87 37.78 17.49
CA LYS A 97 -14.90 39.09 18.18
C LYS A 97 -16.31 39.59 18.52
N TRP A 98 -17.33 39.14 17.79
CA TRP A 98 -18.71 39.58 18.02
C TRP A 98 -19.38 38.87 19.20
N ILE A 99 -18.97 37.66 19.57
CA ILE A 99 -19.49 36.93 20.75
C ILE A 99 -18.48 36.88 21.92
N GLU A 100 -17.20 37.14 21.63
CA GLU A 100 -16.14 37.22 22.64
C GLU A 100 -16.45 38.31 23.67
N GLY A 101 -16.53 37.93 24.96
CA GLY A 101 -16.80 38.85 26.08
C GLY A 101 -18.27 39.30 26.24
N ARG A 102 -19.20 38.86 25.40
CA ARG A 102 -20.64 39.15 25.50
C ARG A 102 -21.43 37.94 25.97
N ASP A 103 -22.67 38.18 26.42
CA ASP A 103 -23.57 37.07 26.76
C ASP A 103 -23.91 36.26 25.50
N ARG A 104 -23.58 34.98 25.54
CA ARG A 104 -23.66 34.05 24.41
C ARG A 104 -25.10 33.61 24.14
N SER A 105 -25.97 33.74 25.15
CA SER A 105 -27.40 33.41 25.06
C SER A 105 -28.12 34.25 24.00
N SER A 106 -27.71 35.52 23.84
CA SER A 106 -28.34 36.50 22.95
C SER A 106 -28.05 36.26 21.47
N PHE A 107 -27.10 35.37 21.16
CA PHE A 107 -26.69 35.04 19.79
C PHE A 107 -27.04 33.62 19.40
N LEU A 108 -27.75 32.87 20.25
CA LEU A 108 -28.15 31.49 19.95
C LEU A 108 -29.18 31.49 18.81
N ILE A 109 -28.97 30.61 17.82
CA ILE A 109 -29.95 30.37 16.75
C ILE A 109 -31.03 29.43 17.25
#